data_AF-A0A1V5C9N8-F1
#
_entry.id   AF-A0A1V5C9N8-F1
#
_cell.length_a   1.000
_cell.length_b   1.000
_cell.length_c   1.000
_cell.angle_alpha   90.00
_cell.angle_beta   90.00
_cell.angle_gamma   90.00
#
_symmetry.space_group_name_H-M   'P 1'
#
loop_
_entity.id
_entity.type
_entity.pdbx_description
1 polymer ?
#
loop_
_entity_poly.entity_id
_entity_poly.type
_entity_poly.pdbx_seq_one_letter_code
_entity_poly.pdbx_strand_id
1 'polypeptide(L)' 'MGSENKILKYLRKRKIASGKEICRFFGFSRQNLNKLVKKLIWRGAVVKEGKTKGAMYRIAERFKNFRGYDDIGYSKK' A
#
# COMPACT_ATOMS: atom_id res chain seq x y z
N MET A 1 -15.07 4.55 -1.54
CA MET A 1 -13.61 4.79 -1.48
C MET A 1 -12.88 3.53 -1.02
N GLY A 2 -12.05 2.93 -1.88
CA GLY A 2 -11.44 1.62 -1.63
C GLY A 2 -10.31 1.63 -0.60
N SER A 3 -10.28 0.63 0.28
CA SER A 3 -9.21 0.36 1.25
C SER A 3 -7.80 0.29 0.62
N GLU A 4 -7.72 -0.10 -0.66
CA GLU A 4 -6.50 -0.10 -1.48
C GLU A 4 -5.83 1.28 -1.52
N ASN A 5 -6.63 2.34 -1.72
CA ASN A 5 -6.10 3.70 -1.86
C ASN A 5 -5.60 4.24 -0.52
N LYS A 6 -6.22 3.83 0.60
CA LYS A 6 -5.76 4.19 1.94
C LYS A 6 -4.38 3.58 2.24
N ILE A 7 -4.16 2.32 1.86
CA ILE A 7 -2.87 1.63 2.02
C ILE A 7 -1.79 2.33 1.19
N LEU A 8 -2.10 2.67 -0.07
CA LEU A 8 -1.19 3.39 -0.96
C LEU A 8 -0.81 4.77 -0.42
N LYS A 9 -1.79 5.56 0.08
CA LYS A 9 -1.53 6.86 0.73
C LYS A 9 -0.64 6.72 1.97
N TYR A 10 -0.87 5.69 2.79
CA TYR A 10 -0.08 5.43 3.98
C TYR A 10 1.36 5.03 3.65
N LEU A 11 1.55 4.14 2.68
CA LEU A 11 2.87 3.72 2.20
C LEU A 11 3.65 4.89 1.57
N ARG A 12 2.97 5.88 0.97
CA ARG A 12 3.62 7.10 0.46
C ARG A 12 4.19 7.96 1.58
N LYS A 13 3.45 8.14 2.68
CA LYS A 13 3.92 8.93 3.83
C LYS A 13 5.05 8.26 4.61
N ARG A 14 4.97 6.95 4.83
CA ARG A 14 5.98 6.20 5.61
C ARG A 14 7.13 5.60 4.79
N LYS A 15 7.06 5.64 3.46
CA LYS A 15 7.95 4.97 2.49
C LYS A 15 7.93 3.42 2.55
N ILE A 16 7.93 2.85 3.75
CA ILE A 16 7.89 1.41 4.04
C ILE A 16 6.93 1.17 5.21
N ALA A 17 6.15 0.09 5.15
CA ALA A 17 5.35 -0.35 6.30
C ALA A 17 5.27 -1.87 6.40
N SER A 18 5.27 -2.39 7.63
CA SER A 18 5.06 -3.82 7.87
C SER A 18 3.59 -4.19 7.81
N GLY A 19 3.27 -5.42 7.41
CA GLY A 19 1.88 -5.92 7.42
C GLY A 19 1.20 -5.82 8.79
N LYS A 20 1.98 -5.96 9.87
CA LYS A 20 1.50 -5.81 11.26
C LYS A 20 1.11 -4.36 11.57
N GLU A 21 1.85 -3.38 11.04
CA GLU A 21 1.54 -1.96 11.24
C GLU A 21 0.32 -1.54 10.43
N ILE A 22 0.21 -2.00 9.18
CA ILE A 22 -0.96 -1.70 8.33
C ILE A 22 -2.23 -2.32 8.96
N CYS A 23 -2.12 -3.56 9.45
CA CYS A 23 -3.19 -4.25 10.18
C CYS A 23 -3.59 -3.47 11.45
N ARG A 24 -2.62 -2.99 12.24
CA ARG A 24 -2.88 -2.22 13.47
C ARG A 24 -3.44 -0.82 13.20
N PHE A 25 -2.94 -0.13 12.17
CA PHE A 25 -3.31 1.24 11.86
C PHE A 25 -4.70 1.34 11.21
N PHE A 26 -5.04 0.37 10.34
CA PHE A 26 -6.32 0.36 9.64
C PHE A 26 -7.37 -0.58 10.27
N GLY A 27 -6.99 -1.38 11.27
CA GLY A 27 -7.87 -2.39 11.85
C GLY A 27 -8.22 -3.53 10.89
N PHE A 28 -7.45 -3.73 9.81
CA PHE A 28 -7.75 -4.78 8.84
C PHE A 28 -7.39 -6.17 9.39
N SER A 29 -8.26 -7.16 9.17
CA SER A 29 -7.87 -8.56 9.35
C SER A 29 -6.72 -8.92 8.41
N ARG A 30 -5.83 -9.82 8.86
CA ARG A 30 -4.68 -10.29 8.07
C ARG A 30 -5.09 -10.84 6.69
N GLN A 31 -6.24 -11.50 6.62
CA GLN A 31 -6.79 -12.03 5.37
C GLN A 31 -7.19 -10.92 4.40
N ASN A 32 -7.83 -9.87 4.89
CA ASN A 32 -8.23 -8.72 4.07
C ASN A 32 -6.98 -7.97 3.57
N LEU A 33 -6.01 -7.72 4.46
CA LEU A 33 -4.71 -7.16 4.08
C LEU A 33 -4.06 -7.99 2.96
N ASN A 34 -4.02 -9.31 3.09
CA ASN A 34 -3.40 -10.18 2.10
C ASN A 34 -4.11 -10.12 0.74
N LYS A 35 -5.45 -10.06 0.71
CA LYS A 35 -6.22 -9.86 -0.54
C LYS A 35 -5.87 -8.52 -1.19
N LEU A 36 -5.92 -7.44 -0.43
CA LEU A 36 -5.64 -6.08 -0.91
C LEU A 36 -4.21 -5.96 -1.42
N VAL A 37 -3.24 -6.45 -0.65
CA VAL A 37 -1.83 -6.37 -1.01
C VAL A 37 -1.50 -7.26 -2.21
N LYS A 38 -2.08 -8.47 -2.32
CA LYS A 38 -1.93 -9.27 -3.55
C LYS A 38 -2.41 -8.52 -4.78
N LYS A 39 -3.55 -7.83 -4.70
CA LYS A 39 -4.09 -7.03 -5.81
C LYS A 39 -3.19 -5.84 -6.15
N LEU A 40 -2.63 -5.17 -5.14
CA LEU A 40 -1.66 -4.08 -5.30
C LEU A 40 -0.33 -4.56 -5.90
N ILE A 41 0.15 -5.74 -5.51
CA ILE A 41 1.35 -6.37 -6.09
C ILE A 41 1.08 -6.76 -7.55
N TRP A 42 -0.08 -7.37 -7.83
CA TRP A 42 -0.47 -7.78 -9.18
C TRP A 42 -0.58 -6.59 -10.13
N ARG A 43 -1.09 -5.44 -9.64
CA ARG A 43 -1.09 -4.17 -10.37
C ARG A 43 0.28 -3.51 -10.52
N GLY A 44 1.33 -4.09 -9.94
CA GLY A 44 2.67 -3.50 -9.90
C GLY A 44 2.75 -2.22 -9.07
N ALA A 45 1.80 -2.00 -8.15
CA ALA A 45 1.71 -0.79 -7.34
C ALA A 45 2.55 -0.87 -6.06
N VAL A 46 2.65 -2.07 -5.48
CA VAL A 46 3.37 -2.33 -4.22
C VAL A 46 4.32 -3.50 -4.42
N VAL A 47 5.51 -3.42 -3.84
CA VAL A 47 6.47 -4.51 -3.77
C VAL A 47 6.55 -4.98 -2.32
N LYS A 48 6.51 -6.30 -2.14
CA LYS A 48 6.76 -6.93 -0.85
C LYS A 48 8.25 -7.23 -0.75
N GLU A 49 8.93 -6.61 0.21
CA GLU A 49 10.29 -6.95 0.60
C GLU A 49 10.26 -7.85 1.84
N GLY A 50 10.87 -9.03 1.72
CA GLY A 50 10.97 -10.01 2.79
C GLY A 50 10.12 -11.27 2.57
N LYS A 51 10.73 -12.44 2.82
CA LYS A 51 10.10 -13.76 2.73
C LYS A 51 9.41 -14.21 4.03
N THR A 52 9.73 -13.63 5.19
CA THR A 52 9.38 -14.17 6.53
C THR A 52 8.52 -13.23 7.40
N LYS A 53 8.36 -13.57 8.71
CA LYS A 53 7.73 -12.73 9.76
C LYS A 53 8.45 -11.38 9.82
N GLY A 54 7.83 -10.34 9.26
CA GLY A 54 8.46 -9.03 9.12
C GLY A 54 8.44 -8.48 7.69
N ALA A 55 7.75 -9.17 6.77
CA ALA A 55 7.56 -8.65 5.41
C ALA A 55 7.11 -7.17 5.41
N MET A 56 7.93 -6.37 4.75
CA MET A 56 7.77 -4.96 4.55
C MET A 56 7.15 -4.73 3.18
N TYR A 57 6.27 -3.74 3.11
CA TYR A 57 5.64 -3.32 1.88
C TYR A 57 6.15 -1.94 1.52
N ARG A 58 6.54 -1.76 0.27
CA ARG A 58 6.96 -0.48 -0.29
C ARG A 58 6.17 -0.19 -1.56
N ILE A 59 6.00 1.08 -1.90
CA ILE A 59 5.45 1.46 -3.20
C ILE A 59 6.47 1.11 -4.28
N ALA A 60 6.01 0.46 -5.35
CA ALA A 60 6.84 0.16 -6.50
C ALA A 60 7.27 1.46 -7.20
N GLU A 61 8.53 1.58 -7.58
CA GLU A 61 9.04 2.78 -8.27
C GLU A 61 8.27 3.06 -9.57
N ARG A 62 7.91 2.01 -10.31
CA ARG A 62 7.05 2.09 -11.50
C ARG A 62 5.70 2.74 -11.23
N PHE A 63 5.17 2.62 -10.02
CA PHE A 63 3.89 3.20 -9.61
C PHE A 63 4.03 4.66 -9.14
N LYS A 64 5.21 5.07 -8.65
CA LYS A 64 5.46 6.47 -8.29
C LYS A 64 5.36 7.42 -9.48
N ASN A 65 5.73 6.95 -10.67
CA ASN A 65 5.72 7.74 -11.91
C ASN A 65 4.37 7.72 -12.65
N PHE A 66 3.35 7.03 -12.13
CA PHE A 66 2.04 6.98 -12.79
C PHE A 66 1.31 8.31 -12.62
N ARG A 67 1.22 9.08 -13.72
CA ARG A 67 0.63 10.44 -13.80
C ARG A 67 -0.85 10.52 -13.37
N GLY A 68 -1.55 9.39 -13.24
CA GLY A 68 -2.92 9.28 -12.70
C GLY A 68 -3.02 9.04 -11.18
N TYR A 69 -1.90 9.04 -10.45
CA TYR A 69 -1.88 8.87 -8.99
C TYR A 69 -2.11 10.19 -8.22
N ASP A 70 -1.91 11.33 -8.87
CA ASP A 70 -2.22 12.65 -8.31
C ASP A 70 -3.73 12.95 -8.31
N ASP A 71 -4.46 12.31 -9.23
CA ASP A 71 -5.92 12.50 -9.45
C ASP A 71 -6.80 11.82 -8.38
N ILE A 72 -6.27 10.85 -7.62
CA ILE A 72 -7.02 10.10 -6.58
C ILE A 72 -7.16 10.86 -5.24
N GLY A 73 -7.20 12.19 -5.32
CA GLY A 73 -7.50 13.09 -4.23
C GLY A 73 -6.26 13.52 -3.44
N TYR A 74 -5.59 14.54 -3.96
CA TYR A 74 -5.23 15.72 -3.18
C TYR A 74 -5.88 16.94 -3.86
N SER A 75 -7.08 17.31 -3.39
CA SER A 75 -7.55 18.68 -3.60
C SER A 75 -6.58 19.58 -2.85
N LYS A 76 -5.78 20.34 -3.62
CA LYS A 76 -4.94 21.40 -3.11
C LYS A 76 -5.90 22.48 -2.59
N LYS A 77 -5.99 22.64 -1.27
CA LYS A 77 -6.52 23.86 -0.66
C LYS A 77 -5.67 24.18 0.56
#